data_AF-A0A437AD36-F1
#
_entry.id   AF-A0A437AD36-F1
#
_cell.length_a   1.000
_cell.length_b   1.000
_cell.length_c   1.000
_cell.angle_alpha   90.00
_cell.angle_beta   90.00
_cell.angle_gamma   90.00
#
_symmetry.space_group_name_H-M   'P 1'
#
loop_
_entity.id
_entity.type
_entity.pdbx_description
1 polymer ?
#
loop_
_entity_poly.entity_id
_entity_poly.type
_entity_poly.pdbx_seq_one_letter_code
_entity_poly.pdbx_strand_id
1 'polypeptide(L)'
;MEDIQVIDPTGRHERPILTVVTDKLPGPPLNILNLPHELQICILSHLPIAGQIFAGMVCRLWEDIIVNSRSFTKARYHGPDENGYQNRHKLLTHPGGLLCLVQSGRVEGYCFPLDGDDVDFPIDYTNYNSKILTAPRLDIAKCKLLDEPMSSPFVEETWDIQPQQKVSTSFATEDHD
;
A
#
# COMPACT_ATOMS: atom_id res chain seq x y z
N MET A 1 -12.66 59.02 -31.02
CA MET A 1 -13.08 58.01 -30.04
C MET A 1 -12.00 56.96 -30.08
N GLU A 2 -11.11 57.00 -29.10
CA GLU A 2 -9.99 56.08 -28.98
C GLU A 2 -10.42 54.91 -28.08
N ASP A 3 -10.31 53.69 -28.59
CA ASP A 3 -10.61 52.47 -27.86
C ASP A 3 -9.52 52.21 -26.81
N ILE A 4 -9.91 52.32 -25.54
CA ILE A 4 -9.05 51.98 -24.41
C ILE A 4 -9.08 50.45 -24.26
N GLN A 5 -7.98 49.78 -24.63
CA GLN A 5 -7.80 48.38 -24.31
C GLN A 5 -7.42 48.21 -22.84
N VAL A 6 -8.26 47.48 -22.11
CA VAL A 6 -8.00 47.07 -20.72
C VAL A 6 -7.01 45.91 -20.76
N ILE A 7 -5.79 46.16 -20.27
CA ILE A 7 -4.73 45.15 -20.12
C ILE A 7 -4.90 44.52 -18.73
N ASP A 8 -5.13 43.20 -18.68
CA ASP A 8 -5.12 42.42 -17.44
C ASP A 8 -3.69 42.39 -16.85
N PRO A 9 -3.48 42.90 -15.62
CA PRO A 9 -2.16 43.00 -15.01
C PRO A 9 -1.61 41.68 -14.43
N THR A 10 -2.35 40.57 -14.50
CA THR A 10 -1.97 39.35 -13.77
C THR A 10 -0.92 38.48 -14.48
N GLY A 11 -0.58 38.73 -15.74
CA GLY A 11 0.54 38.06 -16.43
C GLY A 11 0.47 36.53 -16.44
N ARG A 12 -0.70 35.95 -16.14
CA ARG A 12 -0.91 34.51 -16.18
C ARG A 12 -1.23 34.16 -17.62
N HIS A 13 -0.24 33.56 -18.29
CA HIS A 13 -0.51 32.81 -19.52
C HIS A 13 -1.58 31.76 -19.20
N GLU A 14 -2.82 32.04 -19.61
CA GLU A 14 -3.89 31.06 -19.62
C GLU A 14 -3.39 29.88 -20.47
N ARG A 15 -3.05 28.78 -19.79
CA ARG A 15 -2.77 27.54 -20.50
C ARG A 15 -4.06 27.17 -21.23
N PRO A 16 -4.02 26.89 -22.54
CA PRO A 16 -5.22 26.44 -23.24
C PRO A 16 -5.78 25.23 -22.51
N ILE A 17 -7.00 25.38 -21.98
CA ILE A 17 -7.75 24.29 -21.39
C ILE A 17 -8.02 23.33 -22.53
N LEU A 18 -7.23 22.25 -22.60
CA LEU A 18 -7.50 21.11 -23.47
C LEU A 18 -8.87 20.57 -23.05
N THR A 19 -9.89 21.04 -23.75
CA THR A 19 -11.24 20.53 -23.61
C THR A 19 -11.19 19.17 -24.29
N VAL A 20 -10.97 18.11 -23.51
CA VAL A 20 -11.04 16.74 -24.02
C VAL A 20 -12.47 16.55 -24.48
N VAL A 21 -12.70 16.74 -25.78
CA VAL A 21 -13.94 16.36 -26.44
C VAL A 21 -13.99 14.85 -26.38
N THR A 22 -14.58 14.32 -25.30
CA THR A 22 -14.96 12.92 -25.24
C THR A 22 -16.16 12.75 -26.15
N ASP A 23 -15.91 12.59 -27.45
CA ASP A 23 -16.92 12.06 -28.34
C ASP A 23 -17.38 10.73 -27.74
N LYS A 24 -18.61 10.72 -27.23
CA LYS A 24 -19.26 9.56 -26.63
C LYS A 24 -19.39 8.49 -27.71
N LEU A 25 -18.37 7.64 -27.86
CA LEU A 25 -18.53 6.39 -28.58
C LEU A 25 -19.64 5.58 -27.87
N PRO A 26 -20.63 5.06 -28.61
CA PRO A 26 -21.73 4.27 -28.05
C PRO A 26 -21.25 2.86 -27.70
N GLY A 27 -20.26 2.76 -26.83
CA GLY A 27 -19.81 1.52 -26.23
C GLY A 27 -20.60 1.20 -24.96
N PRO A 28 -20.75 -0.09 -24.60
CA PRO A 28 -21.23 -0.45 -23.27
C PRO A 28 -20.34 0.24 -22.23
N PRO A 29 -20.91 0.67 -21.08
CA PRO A 29 -20.13 1.31 -20.03
C PRO A 29 -18.97 0.39 -19.64
N LEU A 30 -17.76 0.94 -19.66
CA LEU A 30 -16.56 0.24 -19.19
C LEU A 30 -16.71 -0.01 -17.69
N ASN A 31 -17.18 -1.20 -17.33
CA ASN A 31 -17.26 -1.64 -15.96
C ASN A 31 -16.01 -2.47 -15.67
N ILE A 32 -15.20 -2.02 -14.69
CA ILE A 32 -13.99 -2.72 -14.27
C ILE A 32 -14.28 -4.16 -13.81
N LEU A 33 -15.50 -4.43 -13.35
CA LEU A 33 -15.95 -5.76 -12.93
C LEU A 33 -16.17 -6.73 -14.11
N ASN A 34 -16.28 -6.23 -15.34
CA ASN A 34 -16.42 -7.04 -16.55
C ASN A 34 -15.06 -7.42 -17.17
N LEU A 35 -13.95 -6.96 -16.59
CA LEU A 35 -12.63 -7.39 -17.04
C LEU A 35 -12.43 -8.88 -16.73
N PRO A 36 -11.69 -9.62 -17.60
CA PRO A 36 -11.22 -10.96 -17.27
C PRO A 36 -10.56 -11.01 -15.90
N HIS A 37 -10.76 -12.12 -15.20
CA HIS A 37 -10.29 -12.33 -13.83
C HIS A 37 -8.77 -12.11 -13.69
N GLU A 38 -8.00 -12.49 -14.71
CA GLU A 38 -6.55 -12.32 -14.79
C GLU A 38 -6.15 -10.84 -14.79
N LEU A 39 -6.91 -9.98 -15.48
CA LEU A 39 -6.66 -8.55 -15.50
C LEU A 39 -7.03 -7.90 -14.16
N GLN A 40 -8.09 -8.37 -13.50
CA GLN A 40 -8.44 -7.90 -12.16
C GLN A 40 -7.35 -8.24 -11.14
N ILE A 41 -6.83 -9.48 -11.17
CA ILE A 41 -5.66 -9.89 -10.38
C ILE A 41 -4.47 -8.97 -10.66
N CYS A 42 -4.18 -8.71 -11.93
CA CYS A 42 -3.06 -7.86 -12.34
C CYS A 42 -3.23 -6.43 -11.81
N ILE A 43 -4.41 -5.82 -11.92
CA ILE A 43 -4.67 -4.48 -11.38
C ILE A 43 -4.43 -4.47 -9.87
N LEU A 44 -5.02 -5.42 -9.15
CA LEU A 44 -4.93 -5.50 -7.70
C LEU A 44 -3.49 -5.74 -7.22
N SER A 45 -2.66 -6.47 -7.98
CA SER A 45 -1.28 -6.80 -7.57
C SER A 45 -0.33 -5.62 -7.66
N HIS A 46 -0.70 -4.58 -8.40
CA HIS A 46 0.06 -3.33 -8.48
C HIS A 46 -0.38 -2.31 -7.43
N LEU A 47 -1.43 -2.59 -6.64
CA LEU A 47 -1.84 -1.71 -5.56
C LEU A 47 -0.98 -1.93 -4.31
N PRO A 48 -0.62 -0.86 -3.57
CA PRO A 48 -0.05 -0.99 -2.24
C PRO A 48 -1.05 -1.67 -1.29
N ILE A 49 -0.59 -2.14 -0.12
CA ILE A 49 -1.44 -2.88 0.81
C ILE A 49 -2.71 -2.09 1.20
N ALA A 50 -2.59 -0.78 1.43
CA ALA A 50 -3.74 0.09 1.70
C ALA A 50 -4.77 0.08 0.55
N GLY A 51 -4.28 0.16 -0.69
CA GLY A 51 -5.10 0.11 -1.89
C GLY A 51 -5.78 -1.24 -2.08
N GLN A 52 -5.10 -2.33 -1.74
CA GLN A 52 -5.70 -3.68 -1.75
C GLN A 52 -6.80 -3.80 -0.69
N ILE A 53 -6.56 -3.37 0.56
CA ILE A 53 -7.59 -3.38 1.61
C ILE A 53 -8.82 -2.59 1.15
N PHE A 54 -8.62 -1.38 0.66
CA PHE A 54 -9.69 -0.53 0.15
C PHE A 54 -10.45 -1.21 -1.00
N ALA A 55 -9.73 -1.76 -1.98
CA ALA A 55 -10.31 -2.49 -3.09
C ALA A 55 -11.17 -3.68 -2.63
N GLY A 56 -10.70 -4.46 -1.65
CA GLY A 56 -11.45 -5.57 -1.07
C GLY A 56 -12.75 -5.13 -0.38
N MET A 57 -12.79 -3.91 0.16
CA MET A 57 -14.00 -3.36 0.78
C MET A 57 -15.03 -2.84 -0.23
N VAL A 58 -14.63 -2.54 -1.47
CA VAL A 58 -15.53 -1.98 -2.50
C VAL A 58 -16.46 -3.04 -3.08
N CYS A 59 -15.95 -4.26 -3.36
CA CYS A 59 -16.78 -5.33 -3.89
C CYS A 59 -16.30 -6.73 -3.47
N ARG A 60 -17.25 -7.67 -3.37
CA ARG A 60 -16.98 -9.06 -2.95
C ARG A 60 -16.03 -9.80 -3.88
N LEU A 61 -16.10 -9.54 -5.19
CA LEU A 61 -15.20 -10.18 -6.15
C LEU A 61 -13.73 -9.85 -5.86
N TRP A 62 -13.44 -8.59 -5.57
CA TRP A 62 -12.08 -8.15 -5.23
C TRP A 62 -11.67 -8.62 -3.85
N GLU A 63 -12.59 -8.63 -2.87
CA GLU A 63 -12.35 -9.27 -1.57
C GLU A 63 -11.90 -10.73 -1.75
N ASP A 64 -12.66 -11.50 -2.53
CA ASP A 64 -12.40 -12.92 -2.75
C ASP A 64 -11.08 -13.15 -3.48
N ILE A 65 -10.75 -12.32 -4.49
CA ILE A 65 -9.45 -12.37 -5.18
C ILE A 65 -8.30 -12.10 -4.20
N ILE A 66 -8.42 -11.04 -3.41
CA ILE A 66 -7.35 -10.61 -2.51
C ILE A 66 -7.14 -11.67 -1.43
N VAL A 67 -8.20 -12.10 -0.74
CA VAL A 67 -8.10 -13.05 0.37
C VAL A 67 -7.61 -14.42 -0.10
N ASN A 68 -8.16 -14.96 -1.20
CA ASN A 68 -7.93 -16.35 -1.59
C ASN A 68 -6.78 -16.57 -2.58
N SER A 69 -6.25 -15.52 -3.20
CA SER A 69 -5.16 -15.69 -4.15
C SER A 69 -3.84 -15.95 -3.44
N ARG A 70 -3.16 -17.04 -3.83
CA ARG A 70 -1.85 -17.43 -3.26
C ARG A 70 -0.79 -16.36 -3.48
N SER A 71 -0.81 -15.65 -4.61
CA SER A 71 0.16 -14.57 -4.89
C SER A 71 -0.02 -13.41 -3.92
N PHE A 72 -1.27 -13.00 -3.67
CA PHE A 72 -1.60 -11.97 -2.70
C PHE A 72 -1.31 -12.42 -1.28
N THR A 73 -1.62 -13.67 -0.96
CA THR A 73 -1.35 -14.22 0.37
C THR A 73 0.15 -14.16 0.68
N LYS A 74 1.02 -14.58 -0.26
CA LYS A 74 2.47 -14.42 -0.10
C LYS A 74 2.89 -12.95 0.04
N ALA A 75 2.28 -12.06 -0.76
CA ALA A 75 2.57 -10.63 -0.69
C ALA A 75 2.11 -9.97 0.62
N ARG A 76 1.23 -10.59 1.41
CA ARG A 76 0.74 -10.07 2.70
C ARG A 76 1.62 -10.41 3.90
N TYR A 77 2.59 -11.30 3.77
CA TYR A 77 3.54 -11.58 4.85
C TYR A 77 4.93 -11.05 4.48
N HIS A 78 5.71 -10.64 5.47
CA HIS A 78 7.12 -10.36 5.26
C HIS A 78 7.87 -11.67 4.99
N GLY A 79 8.72 -11.63 3.95
CA GLY A 79 9.80 -12.60 3.81
C GLY A 79 10.82 -12.45 4.94
N PRO A 80 11.86 -13.31 4.98
CA PRO A 80 12.94 -13.16 5.93
C PRO A 80 13.61 -11.78 5.79
N ASP A 81 13.52 -10.99 6.86
CA ASP A 81 14.28 -9.75 7.01
C ASP A 81 15.59 -10.00 7.79
N GLU A 82 16.49 -9.02 7.75
CA GLU A 82 17.79 -9.07 8.43
C GLU A 82 17.67 -9.17 9.95
N ASN A 83 16.52 -8.80 10.51
CA ASN A 83 16.23 -8.80 11.93
C ASN A 83 15.57 -10.12 12.41
N GLY A 84 15.33 -11.07 11.49
CA GLY A 84 14.71 -12.35 11.79
C GLY A 84 13.19 -12.29 12.01
N TYR A 85 12.53 -11.17 11.71
CA TYR A 85 11.06 -11.06 11.71
C TYR A 85 10.48 -11.72 10.46
N GLN A 86 10.49 -13.04 10.46
CA GLN A 86 9.89 -13.83 9.40
C GLN A 86 8.39 -13.96 9.59
N ASN A 87 7.67 -14.10 8.48
CA ASN A 87 6.30 -14.61 8.45
C ASN A 87 5.29 -13.73 9.19
N ARG A 88 5.56 -12.45 9.46
CA ARG A 88 4.57 -11.54 10.06
C ARG A 88 3.69 -10.90 9.01
N HIS A 89 2.41 -10.75 9.32
CA HIS A 89 1.45 -10.07 8.44
C HIS A 89 1.86 -8.60 8.26
N LYS A 90 1.90 -8.11 7.02
CA LYS A 90 2.38 -6.76 6.64
C LYS A 90 1.55 -5.62 7.25
N LEU A 91 0.29 -5.90 7.60
CA LEU A 91 -0.55 -4.97 8.37
C LEU A 91 0.09 -4.57 9.72
N LEU A 92 0.92 -5.44 10.30
CA LEU A 92 1.54 -5.23 11.62
C LEU A 92 2.86 -4.47 11.57
N THR A 93 3.43 -4.35 10.38
CA THR A 93 4.80 -3.89 10.15
C THR A 93 4.84 -2.66 9.24
N HIS A 94 3.73 -2.33 8.58
CA HIS A 94 3.59 -1.10 7.80
C HIS A 94 3.84 0.12 8.71
N PRO A 95 4.57 1.16 8.25
CA PRO A 95 4.65 2.43 8.95
C PRO A 95 3.23 3.00 9.12
N GLY A 96 2.75 3.09 10.35
CA GLY A 96 1.40 3.52 10.70
C GLY A 96 0.55 2.38 11.27
N GLY A 97 0.88 1.15 10.92
CA GLY A 97 0.34 -0.10 11.48
C GLY A 97 -1.18 -0.27 11.44
N LEU A 98 -1.63 -1.46 11.81
CA LEU A 98 -3.00 -1.68 12.24
C LEU A 98 -3.23 -0.89 13.54
N LEU A 99 -4.08 0.13 13.49
CA LEU A 99 -4.47 0.91 14.65
C LEU A 99 -5.75 0.33 15.26
N CYS A 100 -5.78 0.27 16.58
CA CYS A 100 -6.95 -0.12 17.34
C CYS A 100 -7.55 1.10 18.02
N LEU A 101 -8.82 1.40 17.75
CA LEU A 101 -9.57 2.45 18.43
C LEU A 101 -10.14 1.86 19.72
N VAL A 102 -9.69 2.41 20.86
CA VAL A 102 -10.17 1.99 22.19
C VAL A 102 -10.96 3.13 22.83
N GLN A 103 -12.22 2.88 23.17
CA GLN A 103 -13.08 3.82 23.90
C GLN A 103 -13.59 3.13 25.16
N SER A 104 -13.46 3.81 26.31
CA SER A 104 -13.95 3.30 27.60
C SER A 104 -13.45 1.87 27.95
N GLY A 105 -12.21 1.54 27.57
CA GLY A 105 -11.60 0.23 27.81
C GLY A 105 -12.07 -0.89 26.88
N ARG A 106 -12.83 -0.58 25.81
CA ARG A 106 -13.28 -1.53 24.78
C ARG A 106 -12.72 -1.16 23.42
N VAL A 107 -12.44 -2.18 22.61
CA VAL A 107 -12.06 -1.99 21.20
C VAL A 107 -13.33 -1.66 20.41
N GLU A 108 -13.39 -0.45 19.85
CA GLU A 108 -14.52 0.04 19.06
C GLU A 108 -14.30 -0.13 17.55
N GLY A 109 -13.04 -0.25 17.11
CA GLY A 109 -12.75 -0.43 15.70
C GLY A 109 -11.27 -0.59 15.39
N TYR A 110 -11.02 -0.95 14.14
CA TYR A 110 -9.68 -1.07 13.58
C TYR A 110 -9.55 -0.07 12.44
N CYS A 111 -8.47 0.68 12.42
CA CYS A 111 -8.20 1.59 11.32
C CYS A 111 -6.82 1.37 10.70
N PHE A 112 -6.75 1.63 9.41
CA PHE A 112 -5.52 1.65 8.65
C PHE A 112 -5.26 3.09 8.16
N PRO A 113 -4.10 3.69 8.44
CA PRO A 113 -3.77 5.01 7.92
C PRO A 113 -3.56 4.94 6.41
N LEU A 114 -4.15 5.89 5.68
CA LEU A 114 -4.11 5.96 4.22
C LEU A 114 -2.95 6.79 3.66
N ASP A 115 -1.98 7.18 4.49
CA ASP A 115 -0.92 8.08 4.04
C ASP A 115 -0.07 7.45 2.91
N GLY A 116 0.00 8.24 1.84
CA GLY A 116 0.31 7.80 0.49
C GLY A 116 1.79 7.56 0.22
N ASP A 117 1.97 6.70 -0.78
CA ASP A 117 3.19 6.37 -1.50
C ASP A 117 4.33 5.80 -0.65
N ASP A 118 4.73 4.57 -1.00
CA ASP A 118 5.97 3.83 -0.69
C ASP A 118 7.14 4.65 -0.15
N VAL A 119 6.98 5.20 1.05
CA VAL A 119 8.09 5.84 1.75
C VAL A 119 8.77 4.79 2.58
N ASP A 120 9.66 4.03 1.92
CA ASP A 120 10.86 3.39 2.48
C ASP A 120 11.82 4.45 3.09
N PHE A 121 11.29 5.53 3.64
CA PHE A 121 12.08 6.52 4.34
C PHE A 121 12.29 6.03 5.78
N PRO A 122 13.48 6.24 6.34
CA PRO A 122 13.72 6.00 7.75
C PRO A 122 12.67 6.76 8.56
N ILE A 123 11.86 6.01 9.31
CA ILE A 123 10.78 6.56 10.12
C ILE A 123 11.41 7.50 11.15
N ASP A 124 11.23 8.80 10.97
CA ASP A 124 11.50 9.77 12.03
C ASP A 124 10.38 9.65 13.08
N TYR A 125 10.62 8.79 14.07
CA TYR A 125 9.70 8.55 15.18
C TYR A 125 9.33 9.81 15.96
N THR A 126 10.13 10.88 15.89
CA THR A 126 9.86 12.12 16.63
C THR A 126 8.70 12.94 16.03
N ASN A 127 8.48 12.82 14.72
CA ASN A 127 7.39 13.49 13.98
C ASN A 127 6.33 12.50 13.45
N TYR A 128 6.39 11.27 13.93
CA TYR A 128 5.54 10.17 13.47
C TYR A 128 4.13 10.21 14.07
N ASN A 129 4.04 10.52 15.37
CA ASN A 129 2.76 10.56 16.08
C ASN A 129 1.84 11.67 15.55
N SER A 130 2.38 12.83 15.19
CA SER A 130 1.60 13.96 14.65
C SER A 130 0.98 13.60 13.29
N LYS A 131 1.76 12.98 12.39
CA LYS A 131 1.30 12.59 11.05
C LYS A 131 0.23 11.50 11.08
N ILE A 132 0.44 10.44 11.86
CA ILE A 132 -0.53 9.32 11.99
C ILE A 132 -1.87 9.80 12.57
N LEU A 133 -1.83 10.75 13.50
CA LEU A 133 -3.05 11.27 14.10
C LEU A 133 -3.89 12.09 13.09
N THR A 134 -3.26 12.68 12.08
CA THR A 134 -3.90 13.48 11.03
C THR A 134 -4.23 12.72 9.75
N ALA A 135 -3.60 11.56 9.51
CA ALA A 135 -3.81 10.75 8.32
C ALA A 135 -5.28 10.34 8.18
N PRO A 136 -5.85 10.35 6.96
CA PRO A 136 -7.16 9.75 6.72
C PRO A 136 -7.15 8.29 7.16
N ARG A 137 -8.22 7.87 7.85
CA ARG A 137 -8.36 6.52 8.41
C ARG A 137 -9.37 5.74 7.62
N LEU A 138 -8.98 4.54 7.19
CA LEU A 138 -9.91 3.55 6.67
C LEU A 138 -10.36 2.66 7.83
N ASP A 139 -11.66 2.64 8.13
CA ASP A 139 -12.24 1.65 9.06
C ASP A 139 -12.24 0.28 8.39
N ILE A 140 -11.50 -0.65 8.96
CA ILE A 140 -11.30 -1.99 8.42
C ILE A 140 -11.90 -3.06 9.32
N ALA A 141 -12.76 -2.70 10.29
CA ALA A 141 -13.35 -3.64 11.24
C ALA A 141 -14.15 -4.79 10.59
N LYS A 142 -14.58 -4.60 9.33
CA LYS A 142 -15.30 -5.61 8.54
C LYS A 142 -14.45 -6.27 7.44
N CYS A 143 -13.16 -5.95 7.37
CA CYS A 143 -12.27 -6.49 6.36
C CYS A 143 -11.84 -7.90 6.75
N LYS A 144 -12.10 -8.90 5.90
CA LYS A 144 -11.69 -10.29 6.13
C LYS A 144 -10.18 -10.49 6.23
N LEU A 145 -9.38 -9.50 5.83
CA LEU A 145 -7.93 -9.51 6.07
C LEU A 145 -7.59 -9.54 7.57
N LEU A 146 -8.50 -9.08 8.44
CA LEU A 146 -8.34 -9.21 9.90
C LEU A 146 -8.63 -10.62 10.43
N ASP A 147 -9.30 -11.47 9.64
CA ASP A 147 -9.55 -12.86 9.99
C ASP A 147 -8.34 -13.76 9.67
N GLU A 148 -7.34 -13.23 8.96
CA GLU A 148 -6.12 -13.95 8.63
C GLU A 148 -5.19 -14.11 9.84
N PRO A 149 -4.39 -15.19 9.87
CA PRO A 149 -3.45 -15.37 10.96
C PRO A 149 -2.38 -14.27 10.96
N MET A 150 -2.01 -13.82 12.15
CA MET A 150 -0.95 -12.81 12.34
C MET A 150 0.42 -13.28 11.85
N SER A 151 0.58 -14.60 11.74
CA SER A 151 1.78 -15.26 11.22
C SER A 151 1.43 -16.14 10.03
N SER A 152 2.29 -16.12 9.01
CA SER A 152 2.13 -16.88 7.77
C SER A 152 1.92 -18.36 8.10
N PRO A 153 0.86 -19.00 7.58
CA PRO A 153 0.70 -20.44 7.70
C PRO A 153 1.68 -21.21 6.80
N PHE A 154 2.40 -20.51 5.90
CA PHE A 154 3.31 -21.11 4.91
C PHE A 154 4.75 -21.24 5.44
N VAL A 155 4.92 -21.69 6.68
CA VAL A 155 6.24 -21.78 7.34
C VAL A 155 7.22 -22.71 6.60
N GLU A 156 6.76 -23.55 5.67
CA GLU A 156 7.51 -24.73 5.22
C GLU A 156 7.77 -24.89 3.71
N GLU A 157 7.26 -24.02 2.83
CA GLU A 157 7.67 -24.07 1.42
C GLU A 157 8.91 -23.21 1.20
N THR A 158 10.06 -23.79 1.56
CA THR A 158 11.37 -23.55 0.93
C THR A 158 11.47 -22.19 0.24
N TRP A 159 11.74 -21.15 1.03
CA TRP A 159 12.75 -20.23 0.55
C TRP A 159 13.97 -21.13 0.37
N ASP A 160 14.22 -21.58 -0.87
CA ASP A 160 15.51 -22.14 -1.26
C ASP A 160 16.50 -20.99 -1.08
N ILE A 161 16.86 -20.77 0.18
CA ILE A 161 17.97 -19.94 0.58
C ILE A 161 19.14 -20.70 -0.02
N GLN A 162 19.53 -20.31 -1.24
CA GLN A 162 20.83 -20.68 -1.75
C GLN A 162 21.80 -20.34 -0.64
N PRO A 163 22.57 -21.31 -0.13
CA PRO A 163 23.43 -21.09 1.02
C PRO A 163 24.28 -19.87 0.68
N GLN A 164 24.02 -18.75 1.38
CA GLN A 164 24.78 -17.55 1.18
C GLN A 164 26.24 -17.96 1.27
N GLN A 165 26.98 -17.78 0.18
CA GLN A 165 28.41 -18.02 0.16
C GLN A 165 28.98 -17.23 1.32
N LYS A 166 29.43 -17.97 2.34
CA LYS A 166 30.04 -17.44 3.55
C LYS A 166 31.23 -16.63 3.07
N VAL A 167 31.08 -15.31 2.97
CA VAL A 167 32.19 -14.42 2.66
C VAL A 167 33.08 -14.50 3.89
N SER A 168 34.11 -15.35 3.81
CA SER A 168 35.16 -15.43 4.83
C SER A 168 35.92 -14.11 4.80
N THR A 169 35.48 -13.15 5.60
CA THR A 169 36.28 -11.99 5.97
C THR A 169 37.39 -12.48 6.90
N SER A 170 38.51 -12.88 6.32
CA SER A 170 39.76 -13.02 7.06
C SER A 170 40.22 -11.63 7.49
N PHE A 171 40.00 -11.29 8.75
CA PHE A 171 40.69 -10.15 9.37
C PHE A 171 42.16 -10.54 9.53
N ALA A 172 43.02 -9.95 8.70
CA ALA A 172 44.44 -9.94 8.94
C ALA A 172 44.72 -8.97 10.10
N THR A 173 45.14 -9.50 11.23
CA THR A 173 45.79 -8.72 12.29
C THR A 173 47.18 -8.34 11.79
N GLU A 174 47.38 -7.06 11.47
CA GLU A 174 48.72 -6.49 11.32
C GLU A 174 49.29 -6.26 12.72
N ASP A 175 50.26 -7.10 13.09
CA ASP A 175 51.15 -6.84 14.22
C ASP A 175 52.08 -5.68 13.85
N HIS A 176 52.06 -4.61 14.65
CA HIS A 176 53.06 -3.55 14.62
C HIS A 176 54.06 -3.78 15.75
N ASP A 177 55.30 -4.09 15.36
CA ASP A 177 56.52 -3.94 16.16
C ASP A 177 56.94 -2.45 16.26
#